data_AF-A0A445EVY6-F1
#
_entry.id   AF-A0A445EVY6-F1
#
_cell.length_a   1.000
_cell.length_b   1.000
_cell.length_c   1.000
_cell.angle_alpha   90.00
_cell.angle_beta   90.00
_cell.angle_gamma   90.00
#
_symmetry.space_group_name_H-M   'P 1'
#
loop_
_entity.id
_entity.type
_entity.pdbx_description
1 polymer ?
#
loop_
_entity_poly.entity_id
_entity_poly.type
_entity_poly.pdbx_seq_one_letter_code
_entity_poly.pdbx_strand_id
1 'polypeptide(L)'
;MAGIPTFGPSVEAAALEGSKNFMKHLCDKYDIPTAKYKTFTDPSVAKQYTQEQGAPIVIKADGLAAGKGVTVAMSLEEAYEAVDSMLVKGDFGSAGCRREKISFFALVDGENAILLESAQDHKRVGDGDTGPNTGGMGAYSLQLLY
;
A
#
# COMPACT_ATOMS: atom_id res chain seq x y z
N MET A 1 16.91 14.29 22.27
CA MET A 1 17.27 12.90 21.91
C MET A 1 18.34 12.42 22.89
N ALA A 2 18.25 11.18 23.37
CA ALA A 2 19.08 10.65 24.47
C ALA A 2 20.56 10.36 24.13
N GLY A 3 21.11 10.93 23.04
CA GLY A 3 22.49 10.67 22.60
C GLY A 3 22.77 9.24 22.13
N ILE A 4 21.73 8.44 21.91
CA ILE A 4 21.83 7.05 21.45
C ILE A 4 21.87 7.07 19.91
N PRO A 5 22.91 6.49 19.27
CA PRO A 5 22.89 6.28 17.83
C PRO A 5 21.71 5.39 17.44
N THR A 6 20.85 5.87 16.54
CA THR A 6 19.67 5.15 16.03
C THR A 6 19.64 5.17 14.51
N PHE A 7 19.21 4.07 13.89
CA PHE A 7 19.02 3.98 12.45
C PHE A 7 17.53 3.86 12.13
N GLY A 8 16.99 4.84 11.42
CA GLY A 8 15.58 4.89 11.05
C GLY A 8 15.16 6.31 10.63
N PRO A 9 13.98 6.44 9.99
CA PRO A 9 13.48 7.74 9.58
C PRO A 9 13.12 8.61 10.79
N SER A 10 13.17 9.93 10.62
CA SER A 10 12.49 10.85 11.54
C SER A 10 10.98 10.63 11.50
N VAL A 11 10.23 11.22 12.43
CA VAL A 11 8.76 11.13 12.44
C VAL A 11 8.18 11.70 11.14
N GLU A 12 8.75 12.79 10.64
CA GLU A 12 8.33 13.43 9.39
C GLU A 12 8.63 12.54 8.18
N ALA A 13 9.80 11.92 8.13
CA ALA A 13 10.18 11.01 7.05
C ALA A 13 9.35 9.70 7.07
N ALA A 14 8.99 9.21 8.25
CA ALA A 14 8.15 8.02 8.42
C ALA A 14 6.73 8.20 7.87
N ALA A 15 6.27 9.45 7.70
CA ALA A 15 4.99 9.74 7.06
C ALA A 15 4.91 9.22 5.61
N LEU A 16 6.06 9.04 4.93
CA LEU A 16 6.14 8.45 3.60
C LEU A 16 5.60 7.00 3.58
N GLU A 17 5.82 6.24 4.65
CA GLU A 17 5.25 4.90 4.80
C GLU A 17 3.87 4.95 5.47
N GLY A 18 3.71 5.82 6.47
CA GLY A 18 2.52 5.89 7.30
C GLY A 18 1.28 6.47 6.61
N SER A 19 1.44 7.40 5.65
CA SER A 19 0.34 8.02 4.92
C SER A 19 0.45 7.75 3.42
N LYS A 20 -0.56 7.04 2.90
CA LYS A 20 -0.68 6.76 1.47
C LYS A 20 -0.96 8.04 0.70
N ASN A 21 -1.71 8.96 1.30
CA ASN A 21 -1.98 10.27 0.70
C ASN A 21 -0.68 11.08 0.54
N PHE A 22 0.10 11.20 1.61
CA PHE A 22 1.37 11.91 1.58
C PHE A 22 2.34 11.33 0.54
N MET A 23 2.52 10.01 0.52
CA MET A 23 3.34 9.32 -0.47
C MET A 23 2.88 9.62 -1.90
N LYS A 24 1.58 9.56 -2.14
CA LYS A 24 1.03 9.80 -3.46
C LYS A 24 1.19 11.25 -3.92
N HIS A 25 0.97 12.21 -3.04
CA HIS A 25 1.21 13.63 -3.33
C HIS A 25 2.69 13.89 -3.68
N LEU A 26 3.62 13.21 -2.99
CA LEU A 26 5.04 13.28 -3.28
C LEU A 26 5.37 12.68 -4.65
N CYS A 27 4.74 11.56 -5.02
CA CYS A 27 4.88 10.98 -6.36
C CYS A 27 4.39 11.95 -7.45
N ASP A 28 3.23 12.58 -7.26
CA ASP A 28 2.70 13.56 -8.23
C ASP A 28 3.59 14.80 -8.33
N LYS A 29 4.10 15.30 -7.20
CA LYS A 29 4.95 16.50 -7.16
C LYS A 29 6.29 16.32 -7.89
N TYR A 30 6.83 15.11 -7.89
CA TYR A 30 8.15 14.79 -8.46
C TYR A 30 8.07 13.84 -9.67
N ASP A 31 6.90 13.72 -10.30
CA ASP A 31 6.66 12.89 -11.49
C ASP A 31 7.11 11.41 -11.33
N ILE A 32 6.98 10.85 -10.12
CA ILE A 32 7.33 9.46 -9.83
C ILE A 32 6.18 8.55 -10.29
N PRO A 33 6.43 7.57 -11.19
CA PRO A 33 5.39 6.71 -11.71
C PRO A 33 4.65 5.94 -10.61
N THR A 34 3.33 6.09 -10.56
CA THR A 34 2.48 5.36 -9.62
C THR A 34 1.11 5.09 -10.24
N ALA A 35 0.36 4.15 -9.67
CA ALA A 35 -1.01 3.90 -10.13
C ALA A 35 -1.88 5.17 -9.97
N LYS A 36 -2.70 5.48 -10.97
CA LYS A 36 -3.69 6.59 -10.89
C LYS A 36 -4.51 6.45 -9.61
N TYR A 37 -4.74 7.56 -8.92
CA TYR A 37 -5.44 7.57 -7.64
C TYR A 37 -6.21 8.87 -7.47
N LYS A 38 -7.18 8.84 -6.55
CA LYS A 38 -7.84 10.03 -6.02
C LYS A 38 -8.22 9.74 -4.56
N THR A 39 -8.13 10.76 -3.71
CA THR A 39 -8.42 10.65 -2.27
C THR A 39 -9.76 11.27 -1.96
N PHE A 40 -10.51 10.64 -1.06
CA PHE A 40 -11.85 11.08 -0.69
C PHE A 40 -12.05 10.98 0.82
N THR A 41 -12.80 11.92 1.36
CA THR A 41 -13.35 11.87 2.73
C THR A 41 -14.87 11.75 2.72
N ASP A 42 -15.52 12.03 1.59
CA ASP A 42 -16.97 11.88 1.39
C ASP A 42 -17.28 10.57 0.65
N PRO A 43 -18.10 9.67 1.23
CA PRO A 43 -18.42 8.38 0.63
C PRO A 43 -19.22 8.50 -0.66
N SER A 44 -20.07 9.51 -0.81
CA SER A 44 -20.88 9.73 -2.02
C SER A 44 -19.98 10.09 -3.20
N VAL A 45 -19.03 11.00 -2.97
CA VAL A 45 -18.05 11.41 -3.99
C VAL A 45 -17.11 10.26 -4.35
N ALA A 46 -16.70 9.46 -3.36
CA ALA A 46 -15.87 8.27 -3.59
C ALA A 46 -16.60 7.23 -4.46
N LYS A 47 -17.89 6.97 -4.20
CA LYS A 47 -18.71 6.04 -5.00
C LYS A 47 -18.92 6.55 -6.43
N GLN A 48 -19.17 7.84 -6.61
CA GLN A 48 -19.30 8.42 -7.95
C GLN A 48 -18.00 8.23 -8.77
N TYR A 49 -16.84 8.54 -8.19
CA TYR A 49 -15.57 8.32 -8.87
C TYR A 49 -15.32 6.83 -9.16
N THR A 50 -15.67 5.95 -8.22
CA THR A 50 -15.59 4.49 -8.42
C THR A 50 -16.44 4.04 -9.61
N GLN A 51 -17.65 4.60 -9.76
CA GLN A 51 -18.52 4.33 -10.90
C GLN A 51 -17.90 4.80 -12.23
N GLU A 52 -17.28 5.98 -12.24
CA GLU A 52 -16.62 6.54 -13.43
C GLU A 52 -15.39 5.72 -13.86
N GLN A 53 -14.63 5.16 -12.91
CA GLN A 53 -13.45 4.35 -13.21
C GLN A 53 -13.80 2.89 -13.59
N GLY A 54 -14.87 2.34 -13.03
CA GLY A 54 -15.24 0.93 -13.20
C GLY A 54 -14.36 -0.05 -12.39
N ALA A 55 -14.69 -1.34 -12.47
CA ALA A 55 -13.94 -2.43 -11.84
C ALA A 55 -13.09 -3.20 -12.86
N PRO A 56 -11.96 -3.82 -12.47
CA PRO A 56 -11.44 -3.96 -11.11
C PRO A 56 -10.78 -2.68 -10.59
N ILE A 57 -11.04 -2.35 -9.32
CA ILE A 57 -10.52 -1.15 -8.65
C ILE A 57 -9.98 -1.47 -7.26
N VAL A 58 -8.96 -0.74 -6.83
CA VAL A 58 -8.35 -0.91 -5.51
C VAL A 58 -8.73 0.25 -4.60
N ILE A 59 -9.41 -0.06 -3.49
CA ILE A 59 -9.79 0.91 -2.46
C ILE A 59 -8.86 0.74 -1.27
N LYS A 60 -8.30 1.84 -0.78
CA LYS A 60 -7.33 1.83 0.32
C LYS A 60 -7.70 2.89 1.35
N ALA A 61 -7.72 2.49 2.62
CA ALA A 61 -7.77 3.43 3.73
C ALA A 61 -6.41 4.12 3.88
N ASP A 62 -6.42 5.41 4.19
CA ASP A 62 -5.20 6.12 4.58
C ASP A 62 -4.75 5.66 5.98
N GLY A 63 -3.45 5.80 6.27
CA GLY A 63 -2.87 5.28 7.50
C GLY A 63 -2.42 3.82 7.44
N LEU A 64 -1.85 3.33 8.54
CA LEU A 64 -1.30 1.97 8.66
C LEU A 64 -2.36 0.88 8.54
N ALA A 65 -3.56 1.12 9.09
CA ALA A 65 -4.72 0.21 9.07
C ALA A 65 -4.37 -1.27 9.34
N ALA A 66 -3.31 -1.54 10.13
CA ALA A 66 -2.73 -2.86 10.40
C ALA A 66 -2.56 -3.78 9.17
N GLY A 67 -2.32 -3.21 7.98
CA GLY A 67 -2.23 -3.98 6.73
C GLY A 67 -3.58 -4.53 6.20
N LYS A 68 -4.70 -4.16 6.84
CA LYS A 68 -6.08 -4.57 6.51
C LYS A 68 -6.85 -3.52 5.71
N GLY A 69 -6.36 -2.29 5.64
CA GLY A 69 -7.00 -1.18 4.91
C GLY A 69 -6.85 -1.20 3.39
N VAL A 70 -6.88 -2.36 2.74
CA VAL A 70 -6.81 -2.48 1.27
C VAL A 70 -7.88 -3.45 0.82
N THR A 71 -8.66 -3.11 -0.20
CA THR A 71 -9.63 -4.01 -0.83
C THR A 71 -9.46 -3.93 -2.33
N VAL A 72 -9.32 -5.07 -3.00
CA VAL A 72 -9.37 -5.17 -4.46
C VAL A 72 -10.76 -5.64 -4.83
N ALA A 73 -11.58 -4.70 -5.30
CA ALA A 73 -12.95 -4.95 -5.69
C ALA A 73 -13.01 -5.36 -7.16
N MET A 74 -13.61 -6.52 -7.40
CA MET A 74 -13.80 -7.09 -8.74
C MET A 74 -15.13 -6.64 -9.37
N SER A 75 -16.04 -6.08 -8.57
CA SER A 75 -17.32 -5.49 -9.00
C SER A 75 -17.53 -4.10 -8.39
N LEU A 76 -18.44 -3.32 -8.97
CA LEU A 76 -18.82 -2.02 -8.40
C LEU A 76 -19.50 -2.16 -7.02
N GLU A 77 -20.25 -3.24 -6.82
CA GLU A 77 -20.90 -3.53 -5.54
C GLU A 77 -19.88 -3.77 -4.43
N GLU A 78 -18.88 -4.63 -4.67
CA GLU A 78 -17.75 -4.85 -3.75
C GLU A 78 -16.98 -3.55 -3.48
N ALA A 79 -16.85 -2.69 -4.49
CA ALA A 79 -16.17 -1.41 -4.34
C ALA A 79 -16.97 -0.45 -3.44
N TYR A 80 -18.29 -0.37 -3.61
CA TYR A 80 -19.15 0.47 -2.77
C TYR A 80 -19.19 -0.01 -1.33
N GLU A 81 -19.23 -1.32 -1.10
CA GLU A 81 -19.12 -1.91 0.23
C GLU A 81 -17.79 -1.55 0.88
N ALA A 82 -16.68 -1.60 0.13
CA ALA A 82 -15.37 -1.19 0.64
C ALA A 82 -15.32 0.29 1.01
N VAL A 83 -15.92 1.17 0.20
CA VAL A 83 -16.05 2.61 0.53
C VAL A 83 -16.82 2.81 1.83
N ASP A 84 -17.99 2.19 1.97
CA ASP A 84 -18.83 2.34 3.17
C ASP A 84 -18.14 1.77 4.42
N SER A 85 -17.47 0.62 4.27
CA SER A 85 -16.67 0.01 5.33
C SER A 85 -15.63 1.00 5.85
N MET A 86 -14.86 1.63 4.96
CA MET A 86 -13.74 2.50 5.34
C MET A 86 -14.16 3.91 5.79
N LEU A 87 -15.16 4.54 5.15
CA LEU A 87 -15.52 5.94 5.40
C LEU A 87 -16.73 6.13 6.32
N VAL A 88 -17.59 5.11 6.48
CA VAL A 88 -18.80 5.22 7.30
C VAL A 88 -18.68 4.37 8.57
N LYS A 89 -18.24 3.11 8.42
CA LYS A 89 -18.17 2.16 9.55
C LYS A 89 -16.84 2.20 10.30
N GLY A 90 -15.78 2.66 9.66
CA GLY A 90 -14.41 2.60 10.22
C GLY A 90 -13.83 1.18 10.23
N ASP A 91 -14.40 0.28 9.44
CA ASP A 91 -14.01 -1.12 9.35
C ASP A 91 -13.00 -1.33 8.21
N PHE A 92 -11.82 -1.84 8.56
CA PHE A 92 -10.75 -2.12 7.62
C PHE A 92 -10.78 -3.61 7.26
N GLY A 93 -11.22 -3.91 6.04
CA GLY A 93 -11.49 -5.27 5.55
C GLY A 93 -10.26 -6.18 5.38
N SER A 94 -10.30 -7.12 4.44
CA SER A 94 -9.16 -8.00 4.16
C SER A 94 -8.40 -7.55 2.91
N ALA A 95 -7.08 -7.41 3.04
CA ALA A 95 -6.21 -7.15 1.91
C ALA A 95 -6.16 -8.35 0.95
N GLY A 96 -6.14 -8.07 -0.35
CA GLY A 96 -5.89 -9.09 -1.36
C GLY A 96 -5.33 -8.49 -2.64
N CYS A 97 -4.37 -9.15 -3.27
CA CYS A 97 -3.97 -8.92 -4.66
C CYS A 97 -3.32 -10.21 -5.18
N ARG A 98 -3.65 -10.64 -6.40
CA ARG A 98 -3.07 -11.79 -7.10
C ARG A 98 -2.14 -11.32 -8.21
N ARG A 99 -1.04 -10.66 -7.86
CA ARG A 99 0.02 -10.30 -8.81
C ARG A 99 1.37 -10.56 -8.18
N GLU A 100 2.33 -11.00 -8.99
CA GLU A 100 3.72 -11.04 -8.58
C GLU A 100 4.16 -9.64 -8.15
N LYS A 101 4.65 -9.57 -6.92
CA LYS A 101 5.11 -8.33 -6.30
C LYS A 101 6.57 -8.50 -5.95
N ILE A 102 7.39 -7.63 -6.53
CA ILE A 102 8.81 -7.51 -6.16
C ILE A 102 8.93 -6.31 -5.21
N SER A 103 9.69 -6.51 -4.14
CA SER A 103 10.06 -5.46 -3.20
C SER A 103 11.49 -5.02 -3.50
N PHE A 104 11.66 -3.70 -3.66
CA PHE A 104 12.96 -3.04 -3.77
C PHE A 104 13.25 -2.33 -2.46
N PHE A 105 14.49 -2.48 -1.97
CA PHE A 105 14.94 -1.88 -0.73
C PHE A 105 16.18 -1.02 -0.99
N ALA A 106 16.28 0.09 -0.27
CA ALA A 106 17.45 0.96 -0.30
C ALA A 106 17.75 1.48 1.11
N LEU A 107 19.03 1.58 1.46
CA LEU A 107 19.49 2.34 2.62
C LEU A 107 19.71 3.79 2.19
N VAL A 108 19.15 4.72 2.94
CA VAL A 108 19.19 6.16 2.61
C VAL A 108 19.73 6.93 3.81
N ASP A 109 20.73 7.78 3.60
CA ASP A 109 21.35 8.62 4.65
C ASP A 109 20.82 10.07 4.65
N GLY A 110 19.97 10.42 3.69
CA GLY A 110 19.39 11.74 3.46
C GLY A 110 19.73 12.30 2.08
N GLU A 111 20.92 11.99 1.56
CA GLU A 111 21.41 12.48 0.25
C GLU A 111 21.77 11.33 -0.70
N ASN A 112 22.25 10.21 -0.16
CA ASN A 112 22.68 9.05 -0.91
C ASN A 112 21.71 7.88 -0.69
N ALA A 113 21.61 7.01 -1.70
CA ALA A 113 20.86 5.77 -1.64
C ALA A 113 21.72 4.59 -2.09
N ILE A 114 21.78 3.54 -1.27
CA ILE A 114 22.43 2.27 -1.61
C ILE A 114 21.34 1.22 -1.79
N LEU A 115 21.21 0.71 -3.01
CA LEU A 115 20.26 -0.35 -3.34
C LEU A 115 20.67 -1.67 -2.68
N LEU A 116 19.69 -2.37 -2.12
CA LEU A 116 19.82 -3.75 -1.67
C LEU A 116 19.22 -4.68 -2.72
N GLU A 117 19.45 -5.99 -2.57
CA GLU A 117 18.85 -6.98 -3.45
C GLU A 117 17.31 -6.95 -3.37
N SER A 118 16.68 -7.22 -4.51
CA SER A 118 15.23 -7.33 -4.59
C SER A 118 14.76 -8.63 -3.97
N ALA A 119 13.62 -8.59 -3.27
CA ALA A 119 12.99 -9.78 -2.73
C ALA A 119 11.53 -9.88 -3.17
N GLN A 120 11.04 -11.10 -3.29
CA GLN A 120 9.62 -11.38 -3.45
C GLN A 120 9.09 -12.06 -2.19
N ASP A 121 8.01 -11.50 -1.64
CA ASP A 121 7.37 -11.98 -0.42
C ASP A 121 6.06 -12.71 -0.73
N HIS A 122 5.81 -13.80 -0.01
CA HIS A 122 4.53 -14.52 -0.03
C HIS A 122 3.68 -14.07 1.14
N LYS A 123 2.62 -13.30 0.87
CA LYS A 123 1.73 -12.77 1.92
C LYS A 123 0.57 -13.67 2.29
N ARG A 124 0.25 -14.69 1.50
CA ARG A 124 -0.94 -15.51 1.70
C ARG A 124 -0.62 -16.72 2.58
N VAL A 125 -1.52 -17.02 3.52
CA VAL A 125 -1.31 -18.08 4.51
C VAL A 125 -1.33 -19.50 3.91
N GLY A 126 -2.05 -19.69 2.80
CA GLY A 126 -2.21 -20.98 2.15
C GLY A 126 -1.41 -21.11 0.86
N ASP A 127 -1.04 -22.35 0.53
CA ASP A 127 -0.35 -22.71 -0.71
C ASP A 127 -1.12 -22.21 -1.95
N GLY A 128 -0.37 -21.88 -3.01
CA GLY A 128 -0.94 -21.32 -4.24
C GLY A 128 -1.54 -19.92 -4.07
N ASP A 129 -1.01 -19.13 -3.13
CA ASP A 129 -1.49 -17.79 -2.76
C ASP A 129 -2.98 -17.75 -2.38
N THR A 130 -3.39 -18.71 -1.52
CA THR A 130 -4.77 -18.85 -1.04
C THR A 130 -4.95 -18.39 0.41
N GLY A 131 -6.20 -18.15 0.83
CA GLY A 131 -6.53 -17.72 2.19
C GLY A 131 -6.28 -16.22 2.47
N PRO A 132 -6.41 -15.75 3.72
CA PRO A 132 -6.21 -14.34 4.08
C PRO A 132 -4.75 -13.87 3.92
N ASN A 133 -4.55 -12.56 3.80
CA ASN A 133 -3.23 -11.94 3.82
C ASN A 133 -2.63 -11.94 5.23
N THR A 134 -1.31 -12.10 5.31
CA THR A 134 -0.47 -12.05 6.50
C THR A 134 0.60 -10.96 6.35
N GLY A 135 1.42 -10.77 7.38
CA GLY A 135 2.61 -9.89 7.29
C GLY A 135 3.72 -10.44 6.39
N GLY A 136 3.66 -11.73 6.02
CA GLY A 136 4.66 -12.47 5.24
C GLY A 136 4.81 -13.90 5.77
N MET A 137 4.65 -14.89 4.90
CA MET A 137 4.86 -16.32 5.18
C MET A 137 6.28 -16.78 4.83
N GLY A 138 6.98 -15.99 4.02
CA GLY A 138 8.33 -16.27 3.55
C GLY A 138 8.68 -15.32 2.42
N ALA A 139 9.98 -15.17 2.16
CA ALA A 139 10.47 -14.38 1.05
C ALA A 139 11.72 -15.04 0.48
N TYR A 140 12.00 -14.75 -0.79
CA TYR A 140 13.25 -15.12 -1.43
C TYR A 140 13.87 -13.90 -2.11
N SER A 141 15.19 -13.81 -2.07
CA SER A 141 15.96 -12.80 -2.80
C SER A 141 16.37 -13.40 -4.14
N LEU A 142 16.13 -12.66 -5.22
CA LEU A 142 16.71 -12.97 -6.52
C LEU A 142 17.77 -11.92 -6.78
N GLN A 143 18.97 -12.37 -7.13
CA GLN A 143 19.93 -11.50 -7.80
C GLN A 143 19.41 -11.29 -9.22
N LEU A 144 18.62 -10.23 -9.42
CA LEU A 144 18.34 -9.73 -10.76
C LEU A 144 19.70 -9.28 -11.33
N LEU A 145 20.29 -10.13 -12.18
CA LEU A 145 21.41 -9.74 -13.04
C LEU A 145 20.90 -8.57 -13.88
N TYR A 146 21.51 -7.39 -13.67
CA TYR A 146 21.31 -6.21 -14.51
C TYR A 146 21.68 -6.51 -15.96
#